data_AF-A0A1G3BIJ4-F1
#
_entry.id   AF-A0A1G3BIJ4-F1
#
_cell.length_a   1.000
_cell.length_b   1.000
_cell.length_c   1.000
_cell.angle_alpha   90.00
_cell.angle_beta   90.00
_cell.angle_gamma   90.00
#
_symmetry.space_group_name_H-M   'P 1'
#
loop_
_entity.id
_entity.type
_entity.pdbx_description
1 polymer ?
#
loop_
_entity_poly.entity_id
_entity_poly.type
_entity_poly.pdbx_seq_one_letter_code
_entity_poly.pdbx_strand_id
1 'polypeptide(L)'
;MKKSFILTALLCFLLLSPTGAQEQPSPPGGPSPEVIEELKKAKAEIEEARRQTEAATASLKTSVLELETRLQKIEEESVQAMGAKEAQADTMINAVELAQTAQLESVSKEGVKVLSEELQILKDIIRTQEELLKTREDRVALLERKIGLAQEVETASIEKAATAQKEVEIAEAYLQAANSKLKEKEASLEKSQKKFAEVQEKVELGKRVLEKESETLAKLPLQKEETSQRFVRNLKLLNKRRLSNLSDEAATAEKDVQLAQTELEKTEVDVSNARHKVALLQERTLLLEERLKAERLRKMDEEAELARKAEEERKRKAEEEKAAIRREREKALREGEALAKKQQAVVSSEQKRVLELEFSLLALREQIAKKKEALITEETRASEYATEFRKLDREVLIILSGDNTPSEVSYELTQLQKETERWKNKLTAINSLAEATYKEKALLTEQLQEAQAELTALPGEIPKVVKEAQTFQDKAMADKLMAHANERVKLLEENLRLIDELTSEIEKERNIILNDGLELLADAVKKLNEIKVSNLWIRRQWTDSWLNMKNGLTKLSLPGRTSDLITTAEKSAEEKQHLPLTIAGVLAIIAATVLGSYYCRRWCRINLKKLEDAGRQNGS
;
A
#
# COMPACT_ATOMS: atom_id res chain seq x y z
N MET A 1 10.42 -49.82 36.86
CA MET A 1 11.37 -48.68 36.90
C MET A 1 12.19 -48.54 35.61
N LYS A 2 11.56 -48.34 34.44
CA LYS A 2 12.27 -47.97 33.18
C LYS A 2 11.54 -46.92 32.32
N LYS A 3 10.36 -46.43 32.74
CA LYS A 3 9.60 -45.38 32.04
C LYS A 3 9.80 -43.97 32.61
N SER A 4 10.36 -43.85 33.81
CA SER A 4 10.61 -42.56 34.46
C SER A 4 11.97 -41.92 34.11
N PHE A 5 12.85 -42.62 33.40
CA PHE A 5 14.18 -42.09 33.01
C PHE A 5 14.17 -41.48 31.59
N ILE A 6 13.24 -41.92 30.74
CA ILE A 6 13.07 -41.40 29.37
C ILE A 6 12.31 -40.06 29.39
N LEU A 7 11.38 -39.87 30.32
CA LEU A 7 10.63 -38.62 30.43
C LEU A 7 11.50 -37.46 30.94
N THR A 8 12.46 -37.71 31.83
CA THR A 8 13.40 -36.69 32.32
C THR A 8 14.48 -36.37 31.29
N ALA A 9 14.93 -37.34 30.48
CA ALA A 9 15.85 -37.09 29.38
C ALA A 9 15.22 -36.26 28.25
N LEU A 10 13.93 -36.46 27.96
CA LEU A 10 13.17 -35.66 26.98
C LEU A 10 12.81 -34.26 27.50
N LEU A 11 12.55 -34.11 28.81
CA LEU A 11 12.36 -32.80 29.45
C LEU A 11 13.66 -32.00 29.54
N CYS A 12 14.83 -32.65 29.72
CA CYS A 12 16.12 -31.97 29.62
C CYS A 12 16.46 -31.57 28.17
N PHE A 13 16.05 -32.32 27.14
CA PHE A 13 16.27 -31.95 25.74
C PHE A 13 15.36 -30.79 25.25
N LEU A 14 14.16 -30.69 25.82
CA LEU A 14 13.23 -29.58 25.57
C LEU A 14 13.51 -28.33 26.39
N LEU A 15 14.34 -28.41 27.44
CA LEU A 15 14.76 -27.27 28.27
C LEU A 15 16.22 -26.82 28.04
N LEU A 16 16.99 -27.53 27.20
CA LEU A 16 18.38 -27.17 26.83
C LEU A 16 18.63 -27.02 25.32
N SER A 17 17.58 -27.00 24.49
CA SER A 17 17.73 -26.47 23.14
C SER A 17 17.57 -24.95 23.21
N PRO A 18 18.58 -24.17 22.82
CA PRO A 18 18.63 -22.74 23.09
C PRO A 18 17.45 -22.04 22.41
N THR A 19 16.60 -21.44 23.25
CA THR A 19 16.03 -20.12 23.00
C THR A 19 17.14 -19.24 22.41
N GLY A 20 17.11 -19.04 21.09
CA GLY A 20 18.20 -18.37 20.39
C GLY A 20 18.49 -18.90 18.99
N ALA A 21 17.51 -19.39 18.25
CA ALA A 21 17.48 -18.98 16.85
C ALA A 21 16.89 -17.57 16.87
N GLN A 22 17.75 -16.57 17.03
CA GLN A 22 17.58 -15.39 16.20
C GLN A 22 17.19 -15.95 14.83
N GLU A 23 15.94 -15.74 14.40
CA GLU A 23 15.79 -15.25 13.05
C GLU A 23 16.75 -14.06 13.02
N GLN A 24 17.98 -14.33 12.57
CA GLN A 24 18.74 -13.27 11.95
C GLN A 24 17.71 -12.70 10.97
N PRO A 25 17.35 -11.41 11.09
CA PRO A 25 16.70 -10.77 9.96
C PRO A 25 17.60 -11.15 8.80
N SER A 26 17.03 -11.91 7.85
CA SER A 26 17.77 -12.22 6.63
C SER A 26 18.37 -10.90 6.19
N PRO A 27 19.69 -10.82 5.95
CA PRO A 27 20.32 -9.56 5.64
C PRO A 27 19.46 -8.90 4.55
N PRO A 28 19.07 -7.62 4.72
CA PRO A 28 18.20 -6.96 3.77
C PRO A 28 18.91 -7.01 2.42
N GLY A 29 18.40 -7.81 1.47
CA GLY A 29 18.94 -7.88 0.12
C GLY A 29 19.29 -9.26 -0.46
N GLY A 30 19.02 -10.39 0.20
CA GLY A 30 19.11 -11.71 -0.44
C GLY A 30 17.79 -12.18 -1.07
N PRO A 31 17.75 -12.66 -2.33
CA PRO A 31 16.53 -13.23 -2.90
C PRO A 31 16.08 -14.47 -2.12
N SER A 32 14.77 -14.62 -1.89
CA SER A 32 14.26 -15.78 -1.15
C SER A 32 14.58 -17.08 -1.91
N PRO A 33 14.89 -18.18 -1.20
CA PRO A 33 15.17 -19.48 -1.84
C PRO A 33 14.03 -19.93 -2.77
N GLU A 34 12.80 -19.61 -2.42
CA GLU A 34 11.60 -19.88 -3.21
C GLU A 34 11.62 -19.17 -4.58
N VAL A 35 11.98 -17.88 -4.63
CA VAL A 35 12.03 -17.12 -5.89
C VAL A 35 13.16 -17.62 -6.79
N ILE A 36 14.28 -18.03 -6.20
CA ILE A 36 15.40 -18.61 -6.96
C ILE A 36 14.99 -19.95 -7.59
N GLU A 37 14.30 -20.81 -6.84
CA GLU A 37 13.76 -22.07 -7.36
C GLU A 37 12.67 -21.85 -8.42
N GLU A 38 11.76 -20.89 -8.21
CA GLU A 38 10.78 -20.47 -9.21
C GLU A 38 11.44 -20.00 -10.51
N LEU A 39 12.52 -19.21 -10.41
CA LEU A 39 13.27 -18.74 -11.58
C LEU A 39 13.96 -19.89 -12.31
N LYS A 40 14.63 -20.80 -11.57
CA LYS A 40 15.27 -21.98 -12.19
C LYS A 40 14.23 -22.83 -12.92
N LYS A 41 13.08 -23.07 -12.27
CA LYS A 41 11.97 -23.81 -12.86
C LYS A 41 11.43 -23.10 -14.10
N ALA A 42 11.19 -21.79 -14.04
CA ALA A 42 10.72 -21.01 -15.18
C ALA A 42 11.70 -21.01 -16.36
N LYS A 43 13.01 -20.91 -16.10
CA LYS A 43 14.05 -21.02 -17.14
C LYS A 43 14.08 -22.40 -17.79
N ALA A 44 13.93 -23.47 -16.99
CA ALA A 44 13.84 -24.83 -17.51
C ALA A 44 12.55 -25.04 -18.34
N GLU A 45 11.42 -24.55 -17.84
CA GLU A 45 10.12 -24.58 -18.54
C GLU A 45 10.20 -23.85 -19.90
N ILE A 46 10.89 -22.70 -19.99
CA ILE A 46 11.08 -21.97 -21.24
C ILE A 46 11.99 -22.70 -22.23
N GLU A 47 13.11 -23.25 -21.77
CA GLU A 47 14.01 -24.03 -22.64
C GLU A 47 13.30 -25.25 -23.21
N GLU A 48 12.50 -25.95 -22.39
CA GLU A 48 11.68 -27.06 -22.84
C GLU A 48 10.59 -26.58 -23.82
N ALA A 49 9.87 -25.50 -23.48
CA ALA A 49 8.86 -24.90 -24.33
C ALA A 49 9.43 -24.46 -25.69
N ARG A 50 10.65 -23.93 -25.71
CA ARG A 50 11.35 -23.51 -26.92
C ARG A 50 11.63 -24.69 -27.82
N ARG A 51 12.18 -25.78 -27.29
CA ARG A 51 12.40 -27.02 -28.06
C ARG A 51 11.09 -27.59 -28.60
N GLN A 52 10.04 -27.63 -27.78
CA GLN A 52 8.72 -28.11 -28.20
C GLN A 52 8.11 -27.21 -29.28
N THR A 53 8.23 -25.89 -29.15
CA THR A 53 7.73 -24.92 -30.14
C THR A 53 8.52 -25.01 -31.44
N GLU A 54 9.85 -25.11 -31.40
CA GLU A 54 10.68 -25.30 -32.60
C GLU A 54 10.34 -26.61 -33.33
N ALA A 55 10.14 -27.71 -32.60
CA ALA A 55 9.73 -28.98 -33.18
C ALA A 55 8.30 -28.95 -33.75
N ALA A 56 7.34 -28.37 -33.01
CA ALA A 56 5.95 -28.25 -33.44
C ALA A 56 5.83 -27.32 -34.66
N THR A 57 6.50 -26.17 -34.66
CA THR A 57 6.49 -25.23 -35.80
C THR A 57 7.16 -25.81 -37.03
N ALA A 58 8.23 -26.59 -36.89
CA ALA A 58 8.83 -27.30 -38.03
C ALA A 58 7.84 -28.31 -38.65
N SER A 59 7.17 -29.11 -37.82
CA SER A 59 6.14 -30.06 -38.24
C SER A 59 4.94 -29.36 -38.91
N LEU A 60 4.42 -28.30 -38.28
CA LEU A 60 3.30 -27.51 -38.84
C LEU A 60 3.68 -26.84 -40.16
N LYS A 61 4.92 -26.36 -40.32
CA LYS A 61 5.42 -25.81 -41.60
C LYS A 61 5.46 -26.86 -42.70
N THR A 62 5.83 -28.10 -42.40
CA THR A 62 5.72 -29.19 -43.38
C THR A 62 4.28 -29.48 -43.77
N SER A 63 3.35 -29.52 -42.81
CA SER A 63 1.92 -29.68 -43.09
C SER A 63 1.33 -28.51 -43.91
N VAL A 64 1.78 -27.28 -43.67
CA VAL A 64 1.39 -26.11 -44.49
C VAL A 64 1.84 -26.29 -45.94
N LEU A 65 3.09 -26.71 -46.18
CA LEU A 65 3.59 -26.97 -47.54
C LEU A 65 2.79 -28.09 -48.23
N GLU A 66 2.50 -29.18 -47.52
CA GLU A 66 1.68 -30.28 -48.05
C GLU A 66 0.26 -29.82 -48.41
N LEU A 67 -0.38 -29.02 -47.55
CA LEU A 67 -1.70 -28.46 -47.81
C LEU A 67 -1.69 -27.44 -48.95
N GLU A 68 -0.66 -26.61 -49.07
CA GLU A 68 -0.49 -25.67 -50.19
C GLU A 68 -0.41 -26.42 -51.53
N THR A 69 0.32 -27.55 -51.59
CA THR A 69 0.37 -28.39 -52.81
C THR A 69 -0.95 -29.10 -53.11
N ARG A 70 -1.67 -29.60 -52.08
CA ARG A 70 -3.00 -30.20 -52.27
C ARG A 70 -4.03 -29.17 -52.74
N LEU A 71 -3.99 -27.97 -52.19
CA LEU A 71 -4.88 -26.87 -52.53
C LEU A 71 -4.68 -26.44 -53.99
N GLN A 72 -3.43 -26.23 -54.43
CA GLN A 72 -3.11 -25.94 -55.84
C GLN A 72 -3.68 -27.00 -56.80
N LYS A 73 -3.51 -28.28 -56.46
CA LYS A 73 -4.04 -29.37 -57.28
C LYS A 73 -5.56 -29.35 -57.37
N ILE A 74 -6.27 -29.11 -56.26
CA ILE A 74 -7.73 -29.07 -56.25
C ILE A 74 -8.28 -27.82 -56.95
N GLU A 75 -7.56 -26.70 -56.87
CA GLU A 75 -7.86 -25.48 -57.64
C GLU A 75 -7.73 -25.72 -59.15
N GLU A 76 -6.65 -26.35 -59.60
CA GLU A 76 -6.48 -26.76 -61.01
C GLU A 76 -7.61 -27.70 -61.45
N GLU A 77 -7.96 -28.69 -60.64
CA GLU A 77 -9.06 -29.62 -60.90
C GLU A 77 -10.43 -28.91 -60.94
N SER A 78 -10.63 -27.87 -60.14
CA SER A 78 -11.83 -27.02 -60.13
C SER A 78 -11.96 -26.21 -61.41
N VAL A 79 -10.86 -25.58 -61.85
CA VAL A 79 -10.79 -24.82 -63.12
C VAL A 79 -11.03 -25.73 -64.32
N GLN A 80 -10.44 -26.94 -64.32
CA GLN A 80 -10.68 -27.94 -65.36
C GLN A 80 -12.15 -28.40 -65.40
N ALA A 81 -12.78 -28.62 -64.23
CA ALA A 81 -14.19 -28.99 -64.15
C ALA A 81 -15.11 -27.87 -64.65
N MET A 82 -14.77 -26.61 -64.35
CA MET A 82 -15.47 -25.43 -64.85
C MET A 82 -15.39 -25.33 -66.38
N GLY A 83 -14.20 -25.43 -66.96
CA GLY A 83 -14.02 -25.39 -68.42
C GLY A 83 -14.71 -26.57 -69.13
N ALA A 84 -14.72 -27.76 -68.52
CA ALA A 84 -15.44 -28.93 -69.05
C ALA A 84 -16.97 -28.74 -69.02
N LYS A 85 -17.50 -28.10 -67.99
CA LYS A 85 -18.92 -27.76 -67.88
C LYS A 85 -19.33 -26.71 -68.91
N GLU A 86 -18.53 -25.67 -69.12
CA GLU A 86 -18.76 -24.65 -70.15
C GLU A 86 -18.77 -25.27 -71.55
N ALA A 87 -17.78 -26.11 -71.88
CA ALA A 87 -17.75 -26.83 -73.15
C ALA A 87 -18.94 -27.78 -73.36
N GLN A 88 -19.47 -28.40 -72.29
CA GLN A 88 -20.67 -29.25 -72.35
C GLN A 88 -21.97 -28.45 -72.49
N ALA A 89 -22.04 -27.26 -71.88
CA ALA A 89 -23.16 -26.33 -72.05
C ALA A 89 -23.25 -25.83 -73.49
N ASP A 90 -22.11 -25.50 -74.10
CA ASP A 90 -22.01 -24.98 -75.48
C ASP A 90 -22.35 -26.04 -76.54
N THR A 91 -22.22 -27.33 -76.22
CA THR A 91 -22.41 -28.45 -77.17
C THR A 91 -23.80 -29.13 -77.08
N MET A 92 -24.69 -28.66 -76.20
CA MET A 92 -26.03 -29.26 -75.93
C MET A 92 -25.98 -30.76 -75.56
N ILE A 93 -24.93 -31.22 -74.89
CA ILE A 93 -24.77 -32.62 -74.51
C ILE A 93 -25.57 -32.93 -73.23
N ASN A 94 -26.45 -33.94 -73.30
CA ASN A 94 -27.19 -34.61 -72.21
C ASN A 94 -27.21 -33.92 -70.82
N ALA A 95 -28.39 -33.43 -70.41
CA ALA A 95 -28.61 -32.73 -69.12
C ALA A 95 -28.08 -33.47 -67.87
N VAL A 96 -28.02 -34.81 -67.92
CA VAL A 96 -27.50 -35.65 -66.84
C VAL A 96 -25.98 -35.52 -66.67
N GLU A 97 -25.22 -35.44 -67.76
CA GLU A 97 -23.75 -35.29 -67.70
C GLU A 97 -23.36 -33.87 -67.25
N LEU A 98 -24.10 -32.86 -67.71
CA LEU A 98 -23.96 -31.47 -67.27
C LEU A 98 -24.24 -31.30 -65.77
N ALA A 99 -25.26 -32.00 -65.24
CA ALA A 99 -25.55 -31.99 -63.80
C ALA A 99 -24.42 -32.63 -62.97
N GLN A 100 -23.75 -33.66 -63.50
CA GLN A 100 -22.61 -34.30 -62.83
C GLN A 100 -21.36 -33.43 -62.82
N THR A 101 -21.04 -32.77 -63.94
CA THR A 101 -19.89 -31.85 -64.01
C THR A 101 -20.11 -30.62 -63.13
N ALA A 102 -21.34 -30.11 -63.05
CA ALA A 102 -21.71 -29.07 -62.09
C ALA A 102 -21.55 -29.52 -60.62
N GLN A 103 -21.91 -30.77 -60.28
CA GLN A 103 -21.68 -31.30 -58.93
C GLN A 103 -20.19 -31.49 -58.62
N LEU A 104 -19.38 -31.93 -59.59
CA LEU A 104 -17.92 -32.05 -59.44
C LEU A 104 -17.25 -30.69 -59.22
N GLU A 105 -17.69 -29.65 -59.94
CA GLU A 105 -17.25 -28.26 -59.73
C GLU A 105 -17.61 -27.78 -58.31
N SER A 106 -18.85 -28.00 -57.87
CA SER A 106 -19.31 -27.62 -56.53
C SER A 106 -18.50 -28.28 -55.42
N VAL A 107 -18.31 -29.59 -55.50
CA VAL A 107 -17.54 -30.35 -54.49
C VAL A 107 -16.05 -29.94 -54.52
N SER A 108 -15.49 -29.64 -55.69
CA SER A 108 -14.13 -29.10 -55.77
C SER A 108 -14.01 -27.72 -55.13
N LYS A 109 -14.97 -26.82 -55.34
CA LYS A 109 -15.01 -25.50 -54.68
C LYS A 109 -15.15 -25.60 -53.16
N GLU A 110 -15.97 -26.52 -52.67
CA GLU A 110 -16.06 -26.85 -51.25
C GLU A 110 -14.72 -27.32 -50.69
N GLY A 111 -14.02 -28.20 -51.42
CA GLY A 111 -12.68 -28.68 -51.02
C GLY A 111 -11.64 -27.58 -50.95
N VAL A 112 -11.61 -26.65 -51.93
CA VAL A 112 -10.73 -25.46 -51.88
C VAL A 112 -11.01 -24.65 -50.62
N LYS A 113 -12.30 -24.40 -50.31
CA LYS A 113 -12.69 -23.61 -49.14
C LYS A 113 -12.22 -24.26 -47.84
N VAL A 114 -12.49 -25.55 -47.64
CA VAL A 114 -12.11 -26.28 -46.42
C VAL A 114 -10.59 -26.27 -46.22
N LEU A 115 -9.82 -26.58 -47.28
CA LEU A 115 -8.35 -26.58 -47.20
C LEU A 115 -7.78 -25.17 -46.97
N SER A 116 -8.41 -24.13 -47.52
CA SER A 116 -8.00 -22.74 -47.28
C SER A 116 -8.24 -22.32 -45.82
N GLU A 117 -9.33 -22.78 -45.21
CA GLU A 117 -9.65 -22.56 -43.79
C GLU A 117 -8.65 -23.31 -42.89
N GLU A 118 -8.36 -24.59 -43.19
CA GLU A 118 -7.35 -25.39 -42.46
C GLU A 118 -5.96 -24.74 -42.49
N LEU A 119 -5.54 -24.28 -43.68
CA LEU A 119 -4.26 -23.62 -43.87
C LEU A 119 -4.16 -22.31 -43.06
N GLN A 120 -5.24 -21.53 -43.00
CA GLN A 120 -5.28 -20.32 -42.19
C GLN A 120 -5.19 -20.64 -40.69
N ILE A 121 -5.93 -21.64 -40.21
CA ILE A 121 -5.89 -22.08 -38.80
C ILE A 121 -4.48 -22.55 -38.43
N LEU A 122 -3.80 -23.32 -39.28
CA LEU A 122 -2.42 -23.76 -39.03
C LEU A 122 -1.44 -22.59 -38.92
N LYS A 123 -1.58 -21.57 -39.79
CA LYS A 123 -0.77 -20.35 -39.71
C LYS A 123 -1.01 -19.59 -38.40
N ASP A 124 -2.25 -19.57 -37.92
CA ASP A 124 -2.60 -18.90 -36.66
C ASP A 124 -2.15 -19.70 -35.42
N ILE A 125 -2.15 -21.04 -35.47
CA ILE A 125 -1.53 -21.89 -34.43
C ILE A 125 -0.03 -21.59 -34.31
N ILE A 126 0.69 -21.53 -35.43
CA ILE A 126 2.14 -21.20 -35.42
C ILE A 126 2.38 -19.84 -34.75
N ARG A 127 1.62 -18.81 -35.16
CA ARG A 127 1.72 -17.46 -34.58
C ARG A 127 1.45 -17.47 -33.08
N THR A 128 0.38 -18.14 -32.66
CA THR A 128 -0.03 -18.20 -31.25
C THR A 128 1.01 -18.91 -30.38
N GLN A 129 1.63 -19.97 -30.89
CA GLN A 129 2.73 -20.65 -30.20
C GLN A 129 3.97 -19.77 -30.04
N GLU A 130 4.35 -19.02 -31.08
CA GLU A 130 5.46 -18.05 -30.99
C GLU A 130 5.16 -16.94 -29.97
N GLU A 131 3.92 -16.46 -29.91
CA GLU A 131 3.48 -15.47 -28.91
C GLU A 131 3.43 -16.04 -27.49
N LEU A 132 2.97 -17.28 -27.31
CA LEU A 132 3.01 -17.99 -26.03
C LEU A 132 4.45 -18.11 -25.51
N LEU A 133 5.41 -18.41 -26.39
CA LEU A 133 6.82 -18.49 -26.02
C LEU A 133 7.35 -17.13 -25.52
N LYS A 134 7.07 -16.04 -26.23
CA LYS A 134 7.41 -14.67 -25.77
C LYS A 134 6.78 -14.35 -24.42
N THR A 135 5.54 -14.75 -24.22
CA THR A 135 4.82 -14.56 -22.95
C THR A 135 5.51 -15.32 -21.82
N ARG A 136 6.03 -16.52 -22.07
CA ARG A 136 6.84 -17.25 -21.08
C ARG A 136 8.18 -16.55 -20.82
N GLU A 137 8.84 -15.99 -21.83
CA GLU A 137 10.07 -15.19 -21.66
C GLU A 137 9.85 -13.98 -20.73
N ASP A 138 8.73 -13.27 -20.90
CA ASP A 138 8.35 -12.16 -20.03
C ASP A 138 8.23 -12.58 -18.55
N ARG A 139 7.79 -13.82 -18.28
CA ARG A 139 7.73 -14.38 -16.92
C ARG A 139 9.11 -14.45 -16.28
N VAL A 140 10.12 -14.91 -17.02
CA VAL A 140 11.49 -14.97 -16.51
C VAL A 140 12.04 -13.57 -16.25
N ALA A 141 11.80 -12.61 -17.15
CA ALA A 141 12.22 -11.22 -16.93
C ALA A 141 11.58 -10.61 -15.66
N LEU A 142 10.31 -10.92 -15.37
CA LEU A 142 9.65 -10.49 -14.13
C LEU A 142 10.28 -11.13 -12.89
N LEU A 143 10.60 -12.42 -12.93
CA LEU A 143 11.25 -13.12 -11.82
C LEU A 143 12.69 -12.61 -11.58
N GLU A 144 13.43 -12.30 -12.64
CA GLU A 144 14.77 -11.68 -12.54
C GLU A 144 14.69 -10.29 -11.90
N ARG A 145 13.72 -9.46 -12.32
CA ARG A 145 13.45 -8.18 -11.65
C ARG A 145 13.09 -8.36 -10.18
N LYS A 146 12.31 -9.38 -9.83
CA LYS A 146 11.96 -9.67 -8.43
C LYS A 146 13.21 -9.92 -7.58
N ILE A 147 14.20 -10.60 -8.13
CA ILE A 147 15.49 -10.83 -7.45
C ILE A 147 16.28 -9.52 -7.30
N GLY A 148 16.28 -8.67 -8.33
CA GLY A 148 16.97 -7.36 -8.31
C GLY A 148 16.23 -6.24 -7.56
N LEU A 149 15.03 -6.51 -7.05
CA LEU A 149 14.11 -5.48 -6.55
C LEU A 149 14.72 -4.63 -5.43
N ALA A 150 15.45 -5.24 -4.50
CA ALA A 150 16.09 -4.52 -3.40
C ALA A 150 17.11 -3.48 -3.90
N GLN A 151 17.93 -3.84 -4.89
CA GLN A 151 18.93 -2.95 -5.49
C GLN A 151 18.25 -1.84 -6.32
N GLU A 152 17.18 -2.17 -7.03
CA GLU A 152 16.37 -1.17 -7.75
C GLU A 152 15.75 -0.15 -6.78
N VAL A 153 15.25 -0.59 -5.62
CA VAL A 153 14.67 0.29 -4.60
C VAL A 153 15.74 1.15 -3.91
N GLU A 154 16.93 0.63 -3.68
CA GLU A 154 18.05 1.37 -3.06
C GLU A 154 18.58 2.50 -3.96
N THR A 155 18.57 2.30 -5.27
CA THR A 155 19.00 3.32 -6.24
C THR A 155 17.89 4.27 -6.67
N ALA A 156 16.62 3.92 -6.44
CA ALA A 156 15.49 4.77 -6.78
C ALA A 156 15.41 6.04 -5.91
N SER A 157 14.91 7.13 -6.49
CA SER A 157 14.53 8.33 -5.72
C SER A 157 13.33 8.02 -4.84
N ILE A 158 13.40 8.48 -3.59
CA ILE A 158 12.41 8.26 -2.54
C ILE A 158 11.08 8.98 -2.86
N GLU A 159 11.12 10.06 -3.65
CA GLU A 159 9.94 10.78 -4.14
C GLU A 159 9.05 9.92 -5.07
N LYS A 160 9.58 8.83 -5.62
CA LYS A 160 8.84 7.92 -6.51
C LYS A 160 7.87 6.98 -5.79
N ALA A 161 7.81 7.00 -4.45
CA ALA A 161 6.88 6.14 -3.70
C ALA A 161 5.41 6.35 -4.12
N ALA A 162 4.98 7.61 -4.25
CA ALA A 162 3.60 7.93 -4.67
C ALA A 162 3.33 7.53 -6.13
N THR A 163 4.34 7.61 -7.00
CA THR A 163 4.20 7.15 -8.39
C THR A 163 4.13 5.63 -8.50
N ALA A 164 4.84 4.91 -7.62
CA ALA A 164 4.81 3.44 -7.58
C ALA A 164 3.42 2.91 -7.23
N GLN A 165 2.70 3.59 -6.32
CA GLN A 165 1.32 3.23 -6.00
C GLN A 165 0.37 3.35 -7.21
N LYS A 166 0.51 4.40 -8.01
CA LYS A 166 -0.26 4.54 -9.26
C LYS A 166 0.07 3.44 -10.28
N GLU A 167 1.33 3.01 -10.34
CA GLU A 167 1.74 1.88 -11.20
C GLU A 167 1.07 0.56 -10.76
N VAL A 168 0.86 0.35 -9.45
CA VAL A 168 0.11 -0.80 -8.93
C VAL A 168 -1.35 -0.77 -9.39
N GLU A 169 -2.02 0.38 -9.27
CA GLU A 169 -3.42 0.54 -9.71
C GLU A 169 -3.61 0.21 -11.20
N ILE A 170 -2.70 0.71 -12.05
CA ILE A 170 -2.71 0.41 -13.49
C ILE A 170 -2.50 -1.08 -13.75
N ALA A 171 -1.57 -1.72 -13.02
CA ALA A 171 -1.31 -3.15 -13.16
C ALA A 171 -2.51 -4.01 -12.69
N GLU A 172 -3.25 -3.57 -11.67
CA GLU A 172 -4.46 -4.24 -11.19
C GLU A 172 -5.61 -4.13 -12.19
N ALA A 173 -5.81 -2.96 -12.80
CA ALA A 173 -6.75 -2.78 -13.89
C ALA A 173 -6.42 -3.71 -15.08
N TYR A 174 -5.13 -3.82 -15.44
CA TYR A 174 -4.68 -4.76 -16.47
C TYR A 174 -4.96 -6.22 -16.10
N LEU A 175 -4.72 -6.62 -14.84
CA LEU A 175 -5.04 -7.97 -14.37
C LEU A 175 -6.55 -8.27 -14.46
N GLN A 176 -7.42 -7.30 -14.15
CA GLN A 176 -8.87 -7.46 -14.32
C GLN A 176 -9.26 -7.67 -15.78
N ALA A 177 -8.67 -6.89 -16.70
CA ALA A 177 -8.88 -7.06 -18.13
C ALA A 177 -8.40 -8.44 -18.62
N ALA A 178 -7.21 -8.89 -18.17
CA ALA A 178 -6.67 -10.20 -18.51
C ALA A 178 -7.56 -11.36 -18.02
N ASN A 179 -8.09 -11.28 -16.79
CA ASN A 179 -9.04 -12.28 -16.27
C ASN A 179 -10.36 -12.29 -17.07
N SER A 180 -10.80 -11.15 -17.60
CA SER A 180 -12.00 -11.08 -18.44
C SER A 180 -11.76 -11.74 -19.80
N LYS A 181 -10.58 -11.51 -20.39
CA LYS A 181 -10.13 -12.16 -21.61
C LYS A 181 -9.98 -13.67 -21.44
N LEU A 182 -9.52 -14.13 -20.28
CA LEU A 182 -9.45 -15.56 -19.96
C LEU A 182 -10.82 -16.23 -20.08
N LYS A 183 -11.86 -15.63 -19.49
CA LYS A 183 -13.24 -16.14 -19.59
C LYS A 183 -13.77 -16.17 -21.02
N GLU A 184 -13.42 -15.16 -21.81
CA GLU A 184 -13.78 -15.12 -23.24
C GLU A 184 -13.13 -16.28 -24.01
N LYS A 185 -11.86 -16.57 -23.73
CA LYS A 185 -11.13 -17.68 -24.37
C LYS A 185 -11.60 -19.05 -23.88
N GLU A 186 -11.95 -19.22 -22.60
CA GLU A 186 -12.62 -20.42 -22.07
C GLU A 186 -13.94 -20.70 -22.82
N ALA A 187 -14.78 -19.66 -23.00
CA ALA A 187 -16.03 -19.78 -23.74
C ALA A 187 -15.81 -20.07 -25.24
N SER A 188 -14.76 -19.50 -25.83
CA SER A 188 -14.37 -19.79 -27.22
C SER A 188 -13.96 -21.25 -27.41
N LEU A 189 -13.18 -21.80 -26.46
CA LEU A 189 -12.79 -23.21 -26.48
C LEU A 189 -14.01 -24.13 -26.37
N GLU A 190 -14.92 -23.85 -25.42
CA GLU A 190 -16.16 -24.62 -25.27
C GLU A 190 -16.99 -24.61 -26.58
N LYS A 191 -17.10 -23.44 -27.21
CA LYS A 191 -17.80 -23.28 -28.49
C LYS A 191 -17.14 -24.09 -29.62
N SER A 192 -15.82 -24.05 -29.75
CA SER A 192 -15.10 -24.82 -30.77
C SER A 192 -15.17 -26.32 -30.51
N GLN A 193 -15.10 -26.77 -29.25
CA GLN A 193 -15.30 -28.18 -28.89
C GLN A 193 -16.70 -28.68 -29.24
N LYS A 194 -17.74 -27.88 -28.97
CA LYS A 194 -19.12 -28.20 -29.35
C LYS A 194 -19.28 -28.31 -30.86
N LYS A 195 -18.73 -27.34 -31.62
CA LYS A 195 -18.73 -27.39 -33.09
C LYS A 195 -18.00 -28.62 -33.61
N PHE A 196 -16.85 -28.96 -33.04
CA PHE A 196 -16.10 -30.16 -33.42
C PHE A 196 -16.94 -31.43 -33.23
N ALA A 197 -17.62 -31.57 -32.10
CA ALA A 197 -18.52 -32.71 -31.87
C ALA A 197 -19.67 -32.78 -32.90
N GLU A 198 -20.29 -31.64 -33.21
CA GLU A 198 -21.36 -31.56 -34.23
C GLU A 198 -20.84 -31.90 -35.64
N VAL A 199 -19.65 -31.42 -36.02
CA VAL A 199 -19.00 -31.74 -37.30
C VAL A 199 -18.64 -33.22 -37.35
N GLN A 200 -18.07 -33.77 -36.28
CA GLN A 200 -17.70 -35.17 -36.20
C GLN A 200 -18.91 -36.09 -36.39
N GLU A 201 -20.04 -35.79 -35.76
CA GLU A 201 -21.28 -36.57 -35.95
C GLU A 201 -21.77 -36.51 -37.41
N LYS A 202 -21.79 -35.31 -38.02
CA LYS A 202 -22.17 -35.11 -39.42
C LYS A 202 -21.25 -35.85 -40.38
N VAL A 203 -19.94 -35.78 -40.17
CA VAL A 203 -18.92 -36.44 -40.98
C VAL A 203 -19.05 -37.95 -40.89
N GLU A 204 -19.26 -38.52 -39.70
CA GLU A 204 -19.45 -39.96 -39.50
C GLU A 204 -20.73 -40.50 -40.13
N LEU A 205 -21.81 -39.72 -40.14
CA LEU A 205 -23.03 -40.06 -40.87
C LEU A 205 -22.81 -39.98 -42.38
N GLY A 206 -22.18 -38.90 -42.86
CA GLY A 206 -21.87 -38.68 -44.28
C GLY A 206 -20.96 -39.77 -44.87
N LYS A 207 -19.89 -40.13 -44.15
CA LYS A 207 -18.98 -41.23 -44.53
C LYS A 207 -19.73 -42.55 -44.69
N ARG A 208 -20.56 -42.93 -43.71
CA ARG A 208 -21.37 -44.17 -43.77
C ARG A 208 -22.33 -44.20 -44.96
N VAL A 209 -22.91 -43.06 -45.33
CA VAL A 209 -23.79 -42.97 -46.51
C VAL A 209 -22.98 -43.13 -47.79
N LEU A 210 -21.89 -42.36 -47.95
CA LEU A 210 -21.05 -42.39 -49.16
C LEU A 210 -20.31 -43.72 -49.35
N GLU A 211 -19.96 -44.42 -48.27
CA GLU A 211 -19.38 -45.76 -48.31
C GLU A 211 -20.39 -46.77 -48.86
N LYS A 212 -21.64 -46.77 -48.38
CA LYS A 212 -22.72 -47.61 -48.91
C LYS A 212 -23.02 -47.31 -50.38
N GLU A 213 -23.03 -46.04 -50.76
CA GLU A 213 -23.16 -45.64 -52.17
C GLU A 213 -21.99 -46.12 -53.01
N SER A 214 -20.76 -46.07 -52.48
CA SER A 214 -19.57 -46.56 -53.18
C SER A 214 -19.59 -48.08 -53.36
N GLU A 215 -20.05 -48.83 -52.35
CA GLU A 215 -20.24 -50.28 -52.42
C GLU A 215 -21.33 -50.69 -53.42
N THR A 216 -22.44 -49.96 -53.46
CA THR A 216 -23.51 -50.20 -54.43
C THR A 216 -23.04 -49.89 -55.85
N LEU A 217 -22.30 -48.80 -56.05
CA LEU A 217 -21.65 -48.47 -57.33
C LEU A 217 -20.58 -49.48 -57.76
N ALA A 218 -19.94 -50.18 -56.82
CA ALA A 218 -18.97 -51.24 -57.11
C ALA A 218 -19.63 -52.54 -57.60
N LYS A 219 -20.90 -52.79 -57.23
CA LYS A 219 -21.67 -54.01 -57.55
C LYS A 219 -22.50 -53.90 -58.83
N LEU A 220 -22.55 -52.74 -59.48
CA LEU A 220 -23.31 -52.53 -60.72
C LEU A 220 -22.69 -53.28 -61.91
N PRO A 221 -23.48 -54.08 -62.67
CA PRO A 221 -23.01 -54.70 -63.90
C PRO A 221 -22.84 -53.64 -65.00
N LEU A 222 -21.60 -53.37 -65.42
CA LEU A 222 -21.31 -52.42 -66.49
C LEU A 222 -21.66 -53.04 -67.84
N GLN A 223 -22.63 -52.47 -68.57
CA GLN A 223 -22.79 -52.74 -70.00
C GLN A 223 -21.58 -52.15 -70.77
N LYS A 224 -21.29 -52.68 -71.97
CA LYS A 224 -20.11 -52.30 -72.79
C LYS A 224 -20.20 -50.89 -73.41
N GLU A 225 -21.27 -50.15 -73.20
CA GLU A 225 -21.45 -48.79 -73.74
C GLU A 225 -20.53 -47.78 -73.02
N GLU A 226 -19.75 -47.02 -73.79
CA GLU A 226 -18.78 -46.03 -73.29
C GLU A 226 -19.41 -44.96 -72.40
N THR A 227 -20.64 -44.53 -72.72
CA THR A 227 -21.41 -43.52 -71.95
C THR A 227 -21.77 -44.02 -70.55
N SER A 228 -22.28 -45.25 -70.44
CA SER A 228 -22.60 -45.89 -69.15
C SER A 228 -21.36 -46.09 -68.27
N GLN A 229 -20.21 -46.43 -68.86
CA GLN A 229 -18.95 -46.55 -68.13
C GLN A 229 -18.41 -45.19 -67.66
N ARG A 230 -18.53 -44.15 -68.49
CA ARG A 230 -18.12 -42.78 -68.15
C ARG A 230 -18.95 -42.22 -67.00
N PHE A 231 -20.27 -42.45 -67.03
CA PHE A 231 -21.21 -42.05 -65.98
C PHE A 231 -20.85 -42.68 -64.61
N VAL A 232 -20.61 -43.99 -64.57
CA VAL A 232 -20.24 -44.68 -63.31
C VAL A 232 -18.87 -44.23 -62.80
N ARG A 233 -17.90 -43.95 -63.70
CA ARG A 233 -16.58 -43.41 -63.30
C ARG A 233 -16.71 -42.01 -62.67
N ASN A 234 -17.54 -41.14 -63.24
CA ASN A 234 -17.76 -39.78 -62.70
C ASN A 234 -18.43 -39.81 -61.32
N LEU A 235 -19.41 -40.70 -61.09
CA LEU A 235 -20.03 -40.87 -59.77
C LEU A 235 -19.05 -41.40 -58.72
N LYS A 236 -18.18 -42.35 -59.10
CA LYS A 236 -17.10 -42.83 -58.20
C LYS A 236 -16.12 -41.72 -57.84
N LEU A 237 -15.77 -40.87 -58.80
CA LEU A 237 -14.91 -39.70 -58.57
C LEU A 237 -15.58 -38.70 -57.63
N LEU A 238 -16.87 -38.42 -57.83
CA LEU A 238 -17.67 -37.52 -56.99
C LEU A 238 -17.74 -38.01 -55.55
N ASN A 239 -18.05 -39.30 -55.32
CA ASN A 239 -18.11 -39.88 -53.98
C ASN A 239 -16.76 -39.87 -53.28
N LYS A 240 -15.67 -40.14 -54.02
CA LYS A 240 -14.30 -40.04 -53.50
C LYS A 240 -13.96 -38.60 -53.05
N ARG A 241 -14.34 -37.59 -53.85
CA ARG A 241 -14.11 -36.17 -53.49
C ARG A 241 -14.95 -35.75 -52.28
N ARG A 242 -16.24 -36.11 -52.24
CA ARG A 242 -17.11 -35.83 -51.09
C ARG A 242 -16.57 -36.44 -49.79
N LEU A 243 -16.07 -37.68 -49.85
CA LEU A 243 -15.48 -38.35 -48.70
C LEU A 243 -14.16 -37.69 -48.27
N SER A 244 -13.33 -37.21 -49.21
CA SER A 244 -12.14 -36.40 -48.90
C SER A 244 -12.53 -35.10 -48.20
N ASN A 245 -13.48 -34.33 -48.74
CA ASN A 245 -13.92 -33.08 -48.14
C ASN A 245 -14.46 -33.27 -46.73
N LEU A 246 -15.28 -34.31 -46.49
CA LEU A 246 -15.75 -34.64 -45.13
C LEU A 246 -14.60 -34.97 -44.17
N SER A 247 -13.54 -35.62 -44.66
CA SER A 247 -12.34 -35.89 -43.86
C SER A 247 -11.55 -34.62 -43.56
N ASP A 248 -11.39 -33.75 -44.55
CA ASP A 248 -10.69 -32.47 -44.42
C ASP A 248 -11.50 -31.50 -43.51
N GLU A 249 -12.84 -31.54 -43.54
CA GLU A 249 -13.73 -30.79 -42.62
C GLU A 249 -13.54 -31.21 -41.17
N ALA A 250 -13.44 -32.52 -40.90
CA ALA A 250 -13.17 -33.03 -39.56
C ALA A 250 -11.78 -32.61 -39.07
N ALA A 251 -10.76 -32.67 -39.93
CA ALA A 251 -9.40 -32.22 -39.62
C ALA A 251 -9.36 -30.72 -39.31
N THR A 252 -10.04 -29.90 -40.13
CA THR A 252 -10.17 -28.44 -39.93
C THR A 252 -10.78 -28.13 -38.57
N ALA A 253 -11.88 -28.80 -38.21
CA ALA A 253 -12.55 -28.61 -36.92
C ALA A 253 -11.67 -29.06 -35.73
N GLU A 254 -10.86 -30.11 -35.88
CA GLU A 254 -9.88 -30.52 -34.87
C GLU A 254 -8.80 -29.46 -34.68
N LYS A 255 -8.27 -28.90 -35.77
CA LYS A 255 -7.28 -27.81 -35.73
C LYS A 255 -7.85 -26.54 -35.10
N ASP A 256 -9.13 -26.21 -35.32
CA ASP A 256 -9.78 -25.07 -34.66
C ASP A 256 -9.83 -25.23 -33.13
N VAL A 257 -10.07 -26.45 -32.64
CA VAL A 257 -10.00 -26.76 -31.20
C VAL A 257 -8.56 -26.61 -30.68
N GLN A 258 -7.56 -27.10 -31.43
CA GLN A 258 -6.15 -26.94 -31.06
C GLN A 258 -5.75 -25.46 -30.98
N LEU A 259 -6.19 -24.64 -31.93
CA LEU A 259 -5.98 -23.19 -31.89
C LEU A 259 -6.59 -22.58 -30.62
N ALA A 260 -7.88 -22.86 -30.34
CA ALA A 260 -8.54 -22.34 -29.15
C ALA A 260 -7.86 -22.78 -27.83
N GLN A 261 -7.32 -24.00 -27.77
CA GLN A 261 -6.53 -24.46 -26.63
C GLN A 261 -5.22 -23.67 -26.46
N THR A 262 -4.46 -23.47 -27.54
CA THR A 262 -3.21 -22.69 -27.46
C THR A 262 -3.45 -21.22 -27.11
N GLU A 263 -4.54 -20.62 -27.61
CA GLU A 263 -4.94 -19.26 -27.24
C GLU A 263 -5.34 -19.14 -25.76
N LEU A 264 -6.01 -20.16 -25.22
CA LEU A 264 -6.34 -20.24 -23.80
C LEU A 264 -5.08 -20.34 -22.94
N GLU A 265 -4.18 -21.26 -23.27
CA GLU A 265 -2.91 -21.45 -22.55
C GLU A 265 -2.07 -20.17 -22.54
N LYS A 266 -1.97 -19.47 -23.68
CA LYS A 266 -1.32 -18.15 -23.75
C LYS A 266 -1.95 -17.16 -22.77
N THR A 267 -3.28 -17.09 -22.76
CA THR A 267 -4.02 -16.16 -21.89
C THR A 267 -3.85 -16.52 -20.40
N GLU A 268 -3.75 -17.81 -20.06
CA GLU A 268 -3.45 -18.26 -18.68
C GLU A 268 -2.07 -17.81 -18.23
N VAL A 269 -1.04 -17.93 -19.09
CA VAL A 269 0.31 -17.45 -18.79
C VAL A 269 0.32 -15.92 -18.69
N ASP A 270 -0.37 -15.21 -19.58
CA ASP A 270 -0.54 -13.74 -19.51
C ASP A 270 -1.15 -13.29 -18.17
N VAL A 271 -2.22 -13.96 -17.72
CA VAL A 271 -2.85 -13.68 -16.41
C VAL A 271 -1.88 -13.95 -15.28
N SER A 272 -1.12 -15.05 -15.33
CA SER A 272 -0.10 -15.36 -14.35
C SER A 272 0.98 -14.26 -14.30
N ASN A 273 1.48 -13.81 -15.45
CA ASN A 273 2.47 -12.74 -15.54
C ASN A 273 1.94 -11.41 -15.00
N ALA A 274 0.68 -11.07 -15.32
CA ALA A 274 0.02 -9.89 -14.76
C ALA A 274 -0.05 -9.95 -13.23
N ARG A 275 -0.37 -11.12 -12.65
CA ARG A 275 -0.35 -11.32 -11.18
C ARG A 275 1.04 -11.12 -10.59
N HIS A 276 2.07 -11.69 -11.20
CA HIS A 276 3.46 -11.52 -10.75
C HIS A 276 3.90 -10.05 -10.83
N LYS A 277 3.53 -9.34 -11.89
CA LYS A 277 3.81 -7.91 -12.06
C LYS A 277 3.14 -7.06 -10.97
N VAL A 278 1.86 -7.31 -10.67
CA VAL A 278 1.15 -6.63 -9.56
C VAL A 278 1.88 -6.87 -8.23
N ALA A 279 2.20 -8.13 -7.92
CA ALA A 279 2.89 -8.48 -6.69
C ALA A 279 4.26 -7.79 -6.56
N LEU A 280 5.04 -7.76 -7.65
CA LEU A 280 6.34 -7.09 -7.70
C LEU A 280 6.23 -5.57 -7.46
N LEU A 281 5.25 -4.90 -8.08
CA LEU A 281 5.05 -3.47 -7.91
C LEU A 281 4.54 -3.12 -6.50
N GLN A 282 3.69 -3.97 -5.91
CA GLN A 282 3.27 -3.83 -4.51
C GLN A 282 4.47 -3.93 -3.57
N GLU A 283 5.33 -4.93 -3.75
CA GLU A 283 6.55 -5.11 -2.96
C GLU A 283 7.51 -3.92 -3.12
N ARG A 284 7.70 -3.42 -4.34
CA ARG A 284 8.47 -2.20 -4.61
C ARG A 284 7.94 -0.99 -3.83
N THR A 285 6.63 -0.80 -3.83
CA THR A 285 5.98 0.33 -3.16
C THR A 285 6.13 0.24 -1.64
N LEU A 286 5.99 -0.97 -1.08
CA LEU A 286 6.27 -1.23 0.34
C LEU A 286 7.69 -0.82 0.72
N LEU A 287 8.69 -1.32 -0.01
CA LEU A 287 10.10 -1.06 0.29
C LEU A 287 10.47 0.43 0.14
N LEU A 288 9.94 1.12 -0.87
CA LEU A 288 10.16 2.56 -1.05
C LEU A 288 9.59 3.38 0.11
N GLU A 289 8.42 3.02 0.61
CA GLU A 289 7.84 3.70 1.76
C GLU A 289 8.54 3.40 3.08
N GLU A 290 9.00 2.18 3.29
CA GLU A 290 9.85 1.83 4.44
C GLU A 290 11.13 2.67 4.43
N ARG A 291 11.75 2.85 3.25
CA ARG A 291 12.92 3.70 3.08
C ARG A 291 12.62 5.19 3.35
N LEU A 292 11.50 5.70 2.83
CA LEU A 292 11.04 7.07 3.11
C LEU A 292 10.87 7.29 4.63
N LYS A 293 10.28 6.33 5.32
CA LYS A 293 10.09 6.38 6.78
C LYS A 293 11.43 6.36 7.52
N ALA A 294 12.34 5.47 7.13
CA ALA A 294 13.66 5.38 7.74
C ALA A 294 14.48 6.67 7.54
N GLU A 295 14.39 7.31 6.38
CA GLU A 295 15.06 8.59 6.13
C GLU A 295 14.45 9.73 6.96
N ARG A 296 13.12 9.79 7.09
CA ARG A 296 12.45 10.75 7.98
C ARG A 296 12.90 10.58 9.43
N LEU A 297 12.93 9.35 9.94
CA LEU A 297 13.41 9.06 11.29
C LEU A 297 14.87 9.48 11.48
N ARG A 298 15.74 9.23 10.49
CA ARG A 298 17.15 9.69 10.55
C ARG A 298 17.25 11.21 10.60
N LYS A 299 16.51 11.94 9.77
CA LYS A 299 16.49 13.41 9.81
C LYS A 299 16.00 13.93 11.16
N MET A 300 14.94 13.33 11.71
CA MET A 300 14.45 13.66 13.05
C MET A 300 15.49 13.37 14.14
N ASP A 301 16.26 12.28 14.04
CA ASP A 301 17.35 11.97 14.97
C ASP A 301 18.49 12.98 14.90
N GLU A 302 18.92 13.36 13.69
CA GLU A 302 19.94 14.39 13.47
C GLU A 302 19.49 15.76 13.99
N GLU A 303 18.25 16.15 13.70
CA GLU A 303 17.65 17.39 14.20
C GLU A 303 17.48 17.39 15.72
N ALA A 304 17.10 16.25 16.32
CA ALA A 304 16.97 16.12 17.76
C ALA A 304 18.32 16.24 18.48
N GLU A 305 19.40 15.66 17.93
CA GLU A 305 20.75 15.77 18.49
C GLU A 305 21.29 17.20 18.39
N LEU A 306 21.06 17.89 17.26
CA LEU A 306 21.41 19.30 17.13
C LEU A 306 20.61 20.19 18.10
N ALA A 307 19.32 19.88 18.27
CA ALA A 307 18.46 20.60 19.20
C ALA A 307 18.89 20.42 20.67
N ARG A 308 19.30 19.21 21.07
CA ARG A 308 19.83 18.94 22.42
C ARG A 308 21.06 19.77 22.73
N LYS A 309 22.03 19.82 21.81
CA LYS A 309 23.25 20.63 21.98
C LYS A 309 22.92 22.12 22.11
N ALA A 310 22.00 22.63 21.28
CA ALA A 310 21.55 24.01 21.36
C ALA A 310 20.78 24.30 22.67
N GLU A 311 19.97 23.36 23.16
CA GLU A 311 19.25 23.47 24.43
C GLU A 311 20.21 23.51 25.62
N GLU A 312 21.23 22.65 25.65
CA GLU A 312 22.25 22.63 26.70
C GLU A 312 23.04 23.96 26.77
N GLU A 313 23.43 24.50 25.61
CA GLU A 313 24.09 25.80 25.55
C GLU A 313 23.19 26.95 26.03
N ARG A 314 21.90 26.92 25.68
CA ARG A 314 20.91 27.90 26.15
C ARG A 314 20.68 27.81 27.64
N LYS A 315 20.51 26.61 28.19
CA LYS A 315 20.34 26.37 29.63
C LYS A 315 21.52 26.92 30.42
N ARG A 316 22.74 26.69 29.94
CA ARG A 316 23.95 27.26 30.56
C ARG A 316 23.93 28.79 30.58
N LYS A 317 23.62 29.43 29.45
CA LYS A 317 23.52 30.91 29.37
C LYS A 317 22.42 31.46 30.29
N ALA A 318 21.26 30.80 30.31
CA ALA A 318 20.14 31.16 31.17
C ALA A 318 20.49 31.04 32.66
N GLU A 319 21.24 30.02 33.06
CA GLU A 319 21.73 29.87 34.45
C GLU A 319 22.75 30.95 34.83
N GLU A 320 23.67 31.28 33.92
CA GLU A 320 24.64 32.36 34.10
C GLU A 320 23.93 33.72 34.29
N GLU A 321 22.90 34.00 33.48
CA GLU A 321 22.11 35.23 33.55
C GLU A 321 21.21 35.29 34.80
N LYS A 322 20.54 34.19 35.17
CA LYS A 322 19.80 34.08 36.44
C LYS A 322 20.71 34.32 37.64
N ALA A 323 21.92 33.78 37.63
CA ALA A 323 22.89 34.01 38.69
C ALA A 323 23.32 35.48 38.78
N ALA A 324 23.45 36.18 37.64
CA ALA A 324 23.73 37.62 37.63
C ALA A 324 22.55 38.42 38.22
N ILE A 325 21.32 38.15 37.80
CA ILE A 325 20.11 38.82 38.30
C ILE A 325 19.93 38.60 39.80
N ARG A 326 20.16 37.38 40.30
CA ARG A 326 20.09 37.08 41.75
C ARG A 326 21.09 37.90 42.56
N ARG A 327 22.32 38.08 42.06
CA ARG A 327 23.33 38.93 42.71
C ARG A 327 22.90 40.39 42.75
N GLU A 328 22.29 40.90 41.67
CA GLU A 328 21.76 42.28 41.65
C GLU A 328 20.59 42.45 42.63
N ARG A 329 19.70 41.47 42.69
CA ARG A 329 18.58 41.45 43.65
C ARG A 329 19.07 41.43 45.10
N GLU A 330 20.07 40.62 45.42
CA GLU A 330 20.66 40.58 46.77
C GLU A 330 21.32 41.91 47.15
N LYS A 331 21.98 42.59 46.21
CA LYS A 331 22.53 43.93 46.44
C LYS A 331 21.43 44.94 46.74
N ALA A 332 20.38 44.97 45.92
CA ALA A 332 19.23 45.85 46.12
C ALA A 332 18.53 45.62 47.47
N LEU A 333 18.37 44.35 47.89
CA LEU A 333 17.81 44.01 49.19
C LEU A 333 18.66 44.53 50.36
N ARG A 334 20.00 44.36 50.29
CA ARG A 334 20.91 44.90 51.32
C ARG A 334 20.88 46.42 51.39
N GLU A 335 20.79 47.09 50.24
CA GLU A 335 20.62 48.55 50.16
C GLU A 335 19.28 48.99 50.76
N GLY A 336 18.20 48.25 50.49
CA GLY A 336 16.87 48.49 51.06
C GLY A 336 16.83 48.33 52.57
N GLU A 337 17.46 47.29 53.13
CA GLU A 337 17.60 47.09 54.57
C GLU A 337 18.41 48.22 55.24
N ALA A 338 19.48 48.68 54.59
CA ALA A 338 20.27 49.80 55.07
C ALA A 338 19.47 51.11 55.06
N LEU A 339 18.64 51.34 54.04
CA LEU A 339 17.74 52.49 53.94
C LEU A 339 16.62 52.45 54.98
N ALA A 340 16.01 51.29 55.23
CA ALA A 340 14.99 51.13 56.26
C ALA A 340 15.54 51.48 57.66
N LYS A 341 16.78 51.08 57.97
CA LYS A 341 17.48 51.47 59.21
C LYS A 341 17.74 52.98 59.28
N LYS A 342 18.11 53.62 58.16
CA LYS A 342 18.28 55.08 58.08
C LYS A 342 16.96 55.81 58.30
N GLN A 343 15.86 55.31 57.75
CA GLN A 343 14.53 55.91 57.89
C GLN A 343 14.04 55.93 59.35
N GLN A 344 14.40 54.92 60.15
CA GLN A 344 14.09 54.89 61.60
C GLN A 344 14.88 55.93 62.42
N ALA A 345 16.02 56.41 61.91
CA ALA A 345 16.90 57.33 62.61
C ALA A 345 16.67 58.81 62.27
N VAL A 346 15.86 59.12 61.24
CA VAL A 346 15.66 60.48 60.72
C VAL A 346 14.43 61.14 61.34
N VAL A 347 14.57 62.40 61.77
CA VAL A 347 13.50 63.20 62.41
C VAL A 347 12.85 64.20 61.44
N SER A 348 13.53 64.58 60.35
CA SER A 348 13.01 65.51 59.34
C SER A 348 11.93 64.87 58.47
N SER A 349 10.79 65.56 58.31
CA SER A 349 9.68 65.11 57.45
C SER A 349 10.05 65.08 55.96
N GLU A 350 10.82 66.07 55.49
CA GLU A 350 11.27 66.15 54.09
C GLU A 350 12.20 64.98 53.74
N GLN A 351 13.15 64.70 54.63
CA GLN A 351 14.12 63.62 54.44
C GLN A 351 13.45 62.24 54.57
N LYS A 352 12.46 62.10 55.45
CA LYS A 352 11.65 60.89 55.55
C LYS A 352 10.88 60.60 54.25
N ARG A 353 10.31 61.64 53.62
CA ARG A 353 9.56 61.51 52.36
C ARG A 353 10.44 61.10 51.18
N VAL A 354 11.64 61.68 51.05
CA VAL A 354 12.62 61.27 50.03
C VAL A 354 13.04 59.81 50.22
N LEU A 355 13.27 59.38 51.47
CA LEU A 355 13.62 57.99 51.80
C LEU A 355 12.46 57.00 51.53
N GLU A 356 11.20 57.41 51.70
CA GLU A 356 10.03 56.59 51.33
C GLU A 356 9.98 56.30 49.83
N LEU A 357 10.25 57.32 49.01
CA LEU A 357 10.34 57.15 47.55
C LEU A 357 11.54 56.30 47.15
N GLU A 358 12.72 56.52 47.74
CA GLU A 358 13.91 55.66 47.52
C GLU A 358 13.62 54.19 47.85
N PHE A 359 12.91 53.92 48.95
CA PHE A 359 12.49 52.57 49.30
C PHE A 359 11.53 51.98 48.26
N SER A 360 10.58 52.77 47.75
CA SER A 360 9.67 52.34 46.68
C SER A 360 10.39 52.02 45.37
N LEU A 361 11.44 52.77 45.01
CA LEU A 361 12.27 52.48 43.84
C LEU A 361 13.01 51.15 43.98
N LEU A 362 13.57 50.85 45.16
CA LEU A 362 14.23 49.58 45.42
C LEU A 362 13.25 48.41 45.39
N ALA A 363 12.03 48.58 45.90
CA ALA A 363 10.98 47.57 45.80
C ALA A 363 10.61 47.28 44.33
N LEU A 364 10.49 48.33 43.48
CA LEU A 364 10.26 48.17 42.05
C LEU A 364 11.43 47.48 41.34
N ARG A 365 12.68 47.84 41.66
CA ARG A 365 13.87 47.16 41.13
C ARG A 365 13.89 45.67 41.53
N GLU A 366 13.45 45.32 42.75
CA GLU A 366 13.31 43.92 43.15
C GLU A 366 12.23 43.18 42.33
N GLN A 367 11.10 43.83 42.07
CA GLN A 367 10.04 43.27 41.22
C GLN A 367 10.52 43.07 39.77
N ILE A 368 11.23 44.05 39.19
CA ILE A 368 11.84 43.94 37.87
C ILE A 368 12.83 42.77 37.83
N ALA A 369 13.68 42.61 38.84
CA ALA A 369 14.61 41.48 38.91
C ALA A 369 13.86 40.13 38.95
N LYS A 370 12.78 40.02 39.73
CA LYS A 370 11.91 38.83 39.74
C LYS A 370 11.30 38.57 38.37
N LYS A 371 10.89 39.61 37.63
CA LYS A 371 10.31 39.48 36.30
C LYS A 371 11.33 39.06 35.24
N LYS A 372 12.54 39.61 35.27
CA LYS A 372 13.64 39.15 34.43
C LYS A 372 13.97 37.67 34.68
N GLU A 373 14.04 37.26 35.94
CA GLU A 373 14.24 35.84 36.30
C GLU A 373 13.08 34.95 35.83
N ALA A 374 11.84 35.43 35.95
CA ALA A 374 10.65 34.73 35.45
C ALA A 374 10.66 34.60 33.93
N LEU A 375 11.00 35.67 33.20
CA LEU A 375 11.11 35.67 31.73
C LEU A 375 12.11 34.62 31.25
N ILE A 376 13.34 34.61 31.78
CA ILE A 376 14.35 33.60 31.42
C ILE A 376 13.84 32.18 31.75
N THR A 377 13.08 32.01 32.83
CA THR A 377 12.50 30.71 33.19
C THR A 377 11.43 30.28 32.19
N GLU A 378 10.59 31.20 31.73
CA GLU A 378 9.55 30.93 30.75
C GLU A 378 10.13 30.68 29.36
N GLU A 379 11.15 31.41 28.92
CA GLU A 379 11.90 31.14 27.69
C GLU A 379 12.56 29.74 27.71
N THR A 380 13.16 29.37 28.85
CA THR A 380 13.73 28.03 29.03
C THR A 380 12.63 26.97 28.90
N ARG A 381 11.47 27.19 29.54
CA ARG A 381 10.33 26.27 29.44
C ARG A 381 9.80 26.19 28.00
N ALA A 382 9.63 27.30 27.29
CA ALA A 382 9.18 27.29 25.90
C ALA A 382 10.04 26.38 25.03
N SER A 383 11.36 26.44 25.20
CA SER A 383 12.29 25.53 24.52
C SER A 383 12.09 24.05 24.90
N GLU A 384 11.79 23.75 26.17
CA GLU A 384 11.48 22.38 26.63
C GLU A 384 10.16 21.86 26.03
N TYR A 385 9.13 22.70 25.90
CA TYR A 385 7.88 22.32 25.23
C TYR A 385 8.12 22.01 23.75
N ALA A 386 8.97 22.79 23.07
CA ALA A 386 9.34 22.53 21.68
C ALA A 386 10.08 21.19 21.52
N THR A 387 10.96 20.81 22.45
CA THR A 387 11.63 19.50 22.39
C THR A 387 10.72 18.36 22.79
N GLU A 388 9.79 18.56 23.73
CA GLU A 388 8.72 17.60 24.03
C GLU A 388 7.80 17.38 22.83
N PHE A 389 7.43 18.42 22.08
CA PHE A 389 6.62 18.31 20.87
C PHE A 389 7.31 17.48 19.79
N ARG A 390 8.61 17.71 19.54
CA ARG A 390 9.38 16.88 18.58
C ARG A 390 9.46 15.42 19.01
N LYS A 391 9.56 15.15 20.32
CA LYS A 391 9.50 13.77 20.84
C LYS A 391 8.13 13.16 20.62
N LEU A 392 7.06 13.90 20.89
CA LEU A 392 5.70 13.48 20.63
C LEU A 392 5.48 13.15 19.15
N ASP A 393 5.95 14.00 18.25
CA ASP A 393 5.83 13.78 16.80
C ASP A 393 6.54 12.49 16.36
N ARG A 394 7.73 12.24 16.90
CA ARG A 394 8.44 10.97 16.70
C ARG A 394 7.65 9.78 17.23
N GLU A 395 7.14 9.87 18.47
CA GLU A 395 6.39 8.79 19.10
C GLU A 395 5.10 8.47 18.33
N VAL A 396 4.38 9.50 17.87
CA VAL A 396 3.21 9.36 17.00
C VAL A 396 3.57 8.67 15.69
N LEU A 397 4.69 9.05 15.06
CA LEU A 397 5.15 8.41 13.83
C LEU A 397 5.49 6.93 14.04
N ILE A 398 6.12 6.59 15.17
CA ILE A 398 6.43 5.20 15.55
C ILE A 398 5.13 4.41 15.77
N ILE A 399 4.19 4.95 16.55
CA ILE A 399 2.88 4.33 16.81
C ILE A 399 2.14 4.03 15.50
N LEU A 400 2.06 5.01 14.60
CA LEU A 400 1.40 4.83 13.31
C LEU A 400 2.14 3.83 12.39
N SER A 401 3.41 3.55 12.68
CA SER A 401 4.25 2.63 11.90
C SER A 401 4.29 1.20 12.43
N GLY A 402 3.60 0.90 13.54
CA GLY A 402 3.55 -0.43 14.14
C GLY A 402 2.98 -1.51 13.21
N ASP A 403 3.01 -2.75 13.67
CA ASP A 403 2.44 -3.89 12.93
C ASP A 403 0.91 -3.79 12.80
N ASN A 404 0.31 -2.84 13.53
CA ASN A 404 -1.10 -2.47 13.48
C ASN A 404 -2.02 -3.68 13.75
N THR A 405 -1.55 -4.60 14.60
CA THR A 405 -2.37 -5.73 15.03
C THR A 405 -3.53 -5.23 15.90
N PRO A 406 -4.70 -5.89 15.95
CA PRO A 406 -5.83 -5.37 16.72
C PRO A 406 -5.55 -5.18 18.22
N SER A 407 -4.68 -6.00 18.80
CA SER A 407 -4.19 -5.84 20.18
C SER A 407 -3.27 -4.63 20.34
N GLU A 408 -2.35 -4.43 19.39
CA GLU A 408 -1.42 -3.29 19.35
C GLU A 408 -2.16 -1.97 19.13
N VAL A 409 -3.05 -1.90 18.14
CA VAL A 409 -3.89 -0.72 17.88
C VAL A 409 -4.72 -0.35 19.12
N SER A 410 -5.26 -1.34 19.84
CA SER A 410 -6.01 -1.07 21.08
C SER A 410 -5.12 -0.54 22.20
N TYR A 411 -3.91 -1.07 22.33
CA TYR A 411 -2.91 -0.61 23.28
C TYR A 411 -2.44 0.82 22.95
N GLU A 412 -2.09 1.08 21.69
CA GLU A 412 -1.61 2.37 21.19
C GLU A 412 -2.67 3.46 21.29
N LEU A 413 -3.93 3.17 20.97
CA LEU A 413 -5.05 4.09 21.19
C LEU A 413 -5.16 4.49 22.68
N THR A 414 -4.91 3.55 23.59
CA THR A 414 -4.92 3.84 25.03
C THR A 414 -3.74 4.74 25.42
N GLN A 415 -2.57 4.55 24.80
CA GLN A 415 -1.40 5.42 25.04
C GLN A 415 -1.62 6.84 24.50
N LEU A 416 -2.14 6.98 23.27
CA LEU A 416 -2.47 8.29 22.70
C LEU A 416 -3.53 9.03 23.53
N GLN A 417 -4.50 8.32 24.10
CA GLN A 417 -5.48 8.91 25.02
C GLN A 417 -4.82 9.48 26.28
N LYS A 418 -3.91 8.73 26.91
CA LYS A 418 -3.17 9.21 28.08
C LYS A 418 -2.32 10.44 27.76
N GLU A 419 -1.63 10.43 26.63
CA GLU A 419 -0.86 11.61 26.20
C GLU A 419 -1.76 12.79 25.86
N THR A 420 -2.91 12.57 25.22
CA THR A 420 -3.91 13.62 24.98
C THR A 420 -4.37 14.28 26.29
N GLU A 421 -4.65 13.48 27.33
CA GLU A 421 -5.00 14.01 28.66
C GLU A 421 -3.84 14.79 29.30
N ARG A 422 -2.61 14.27 29.21
CA ARG A 422 -1.41 14.95 29.72
C ARG A 422 -1.21 16.32 29.05
N TRP A 423 -1.35 16.40 27.73
CA TRP A 423 -1.22 17.64 26.96
C TRP A 423 -2.36 18.62 27.25
N LYS A 424 -3.61 18.14 27.39
CA LYS A 424 -4.74 18.98 27.84
C LYS A 424 -4.50 19.58 29.23
N ASN A 425 -4.00 18.78 30.17
CA ASN A 425 -3.69 19.26 31.52
C ASN A 425 -2.61 20.35 31.49
N LYS A 426 -1.55 20.17 30.68
CA LYS A 426 -0.52 21.20 30.46
C LYS A 426 -1.12 22.48 29.88
N LEU A 427 -2.01 22.37 28.90
CA LEU A 427 -2.68 23.52 28.27
C LEU A 427 -3.53 24.29 29.28
N THR A 428 -4.30 23.59 30.12
CA THR A 428 -5.09 24.26 31.18
C THR A 428 -4.23 25.01 32.19
N ALA A 429 -3.06 24.46 32.55
CA ALA A 429 -2.12 25.12 33.46
C ALA A 429 -1.47 26.36 32.82
N ILE A 430 -1.20 26.34 31.51
CA ILE A 430 -0.67 27.51 30.79
C ILE A 430 -1.74 28.58 30.63
N ASN A 431 -2.99 28.22 30.33
CA ASN A 431 -4.08 29.17 30.23
C ASN A 431 -4.32 29.89 31.56
N SER A 432 -4.27 29.17 32.69
CA SER A 432 -4.41 29.81 34.01
C SER A 432 -3.23 30.71 34.36
N LEU A 433 -2.01 30.36 33.93
CA LEU A 433 -0.83 31.22 34.06
C LEU A 433 -0.98 32.50 33.23
N ALA A 434 -1.43 32.38 31.97
CA ALA A 434 -1.68 33.53 31.09
C ALA A 434 -2.75 34.46 31.69
N GLU A 435 -3.84 33.93 32.22
CA GLU A 435 -4.85 34.74 32.92
C GLU A 435 -4.28 35.49 34.13
N ALA A 436 -3.37 34.86 34.89
CA ALA A 436 -2.72 35.52 36.02
C ALA A 436 -1.81 36.67 35.58
N THR A 437 -1.04 36.49 34.49
CA THR A 437 -0.17 37.54 33.96
C THR A 437 -0.95 38.70 33.36
N TYR A 438 -2.12 38.43 32.75
CA TYR A 438 -3.05 39.47 32.32
C TYR A 438 -3.58 40.33 33.46
N LYS A 439 -3.97 39.71 34.58
CA LYS A 439 -4.42 40.42 35.78
C LYS A 439 -3.30 41.29 36.35
N GLU A 440 -2.09 40.78 36.37
CA GLU A 440 -0.93 41.54 36.84
C GLU A 440 -0.59 42.71 35.91
N LYS A 441 -0.65 42.51 34.60
CA LYS A 441 -0.50 43.58 33.60
C LYS A 441 -1.52 44.70 33.82
N ALA A 442 -2.78 44.36 34.08
CA ALA A 442 -3.83 45.35 34.37
C ALA A 442 -3.49 46.19 35.61
N LEU A 443 -3.08 45.54 36.70
CA LEU A 443 -2.66 46.24 37.93
C LEU A 443 -1.44 47.15 37.72
N LEU A 444 -0.43 46.70 36.96
CA LEU A 444 0.74 47.53 36.63
C LEU A 444 0.36 48.73 35.76
N THR A 445 -0.60 48.56 34.86
CA THR A 445 -1.12 49.65 34.02
C THR A 445 -1.80 50.72 34.88
N GLU A 446 -2.62 50.31 35.85
CA GLU A 446 -3.24 51.22 36.82
C GLU A 446 -2.18 51.96 37.66
N GLN A 447 -1.18 51.25 38.20
CA GLN A 447 -0.08 51.85 38.97
C GLN A 447 0.74 52.85 38.15
N LEU A 448 0.99 52.56 36.87
CA LEU A 448 1.68 53.47 35.96
C LEU A 448 0.85 54.73 35.70
N GLN A 449 -0.46 54.60 35.47
CA GLN A 449 -1.36 55.73 35.28
C GLN A 449 -1.42 56.62 36.53
N GLU A 450 -1.49 56.04 37.73
CA GLU A 450 -1.44 56.77 38.99
C GLU A 450 -0.13 57.54 39.16
N ALA A 451 1.02 56.89 38.91
CA ALA A 451 2.33 57.53 39.01
C ALA A 451 2.52 58.65 37.96
N GLN A 452 1.99 58.48 36.75
CA GLN A 452 2.01 59.52 35.72
C GLN A 452 1.10 60.71 36.09
N ALA A 453 -0.07 60.46 36.68
CA ALA A 453 -0.97 61.51 37.16
C ALA A 453 -0.40 62.32 38.34
N GLU A 454 0.51 61.73 39.12
CA GLU A 454 1.24 62.45 40.19
C GLU A 454 2.25 63.48 39.63
N LEU A 455 2.78 63.22 38.42
CA LEU A 455 3.80 64.04 37.74
C LEU A 455 3.24 64.95 36.65
N THR A 456 2.06 64.63 36.11
CA THR A 456 1.43 65.35 35.00
C THR A 456 0.10 65.93 35.46
N ALA A 457 -0.12 67.22 35.26
CA ALA A 457 -1.36 67.88 35.66
C ALA A 457 -2.29 68.15 34.47
N LEU A 458 -3.58 68.26 34.77
CA LEU A 458 -4.58 68.80 33.84
C LEU A 458 -4.25 70.28 33.51
N PRO A 459 -4.68 70.81 32.36
CA PRO A 459 -4.37 72.19 31.97
C PRO A 459 -4.82 73.19 33.04
N GLY A 460 -3.87 73.92 33.64
CA GLY A 460 -4.11 74.92 34.68
C GLY A 460 -3.86 74.46 36.12
N GLU A 461 -3.55 73.19 36.37
CA GLU A 461 -3.16 72.68 37.69
C GLU A 461 -1.65 72.42 37.79
N ILE A 462 -1.08 72.54 38.99
CA ILE A 462 0.32 72.16 39.27
C ILE A 462 0.31 70.69 39.74
N PRO A 463 1.15 69.80 39.18
CA PRO A 463 1.21 68.38 39.57
C PRO A 463 1.44 68.19 41.07
N LYS A 464 0.91 67.10 41.64
CA LYS A 464 0.96 66.85 43.09
C LYS A 464 2.39 66.82 43.62
N VAL A 465 3.31 66.12 42.95
CA VAL A 465 4.72 66.01 43.38
C VAL A 465 5.43 67.35 43.24
N VAL A 466 5.08 68.16 42.23
CA VAL A 466 5.65 69.50 42.04
C VAL A 466 5.19 70.45 43.15
N LYS A 467 3.91 70.39 43.56
CA LYS A 467 3.41 71.12 44.73
C LYS A 467 4.12 70.67 46.02
N GLU A 468 4.32 69.37 46.20
CA GLU A 468 5.02 68.81 47.36
C GLU A 468 6.48 69.29 47.40
N ALA A 469 7.20 69.22 46.29
CA ALA A 469 8.58 69.70 46.16
C ALA A 469 8.72 71.21 46.46
N GLN A 470 7.73 72.03 46.09
CA GLN A 470 7.72 73.47 46.38
C GLN A 470 7.59 73.80 47.89
N THR A 471 7.10 72.85 48.70
CA THR A 471 6.95 73.03 50.15
C THR A 471 8.22 72.71 50.94
N PHE A 472 9.23 72.13 50.30
CA PHE A 472 10.49 71.77 50.94
C PHE A 472 11.38 73.00 51.17
N GLN A 473 12.00 73.09 52.35
CA GLN A 473 12.95 74.15 52.69
C GLN A 473 14.32 73.89 52.04
N ASP A 474 14.72 72.63 51.91
CA ASP A 474 15.95 72.23 51.20
C ASP A 474 15.68 71.96 49.71
N LYS A 475 16.17 72.87 48.86
CA LYS A 475 16.08 72.72 47.39
C LYS A 475 16.72 71.42 46.88
N ALA A 476 17.81 70.96 47.50
CA ALA A 476 18.47 69.73 47.08
C ALA A 476 17.61 68.48 47.38
N MET A 477 16.80 68.50 48.44
CA MET A 477 15.83 67.44 48.73
C MET A 477 14.62 67.50 47.79
N ALA A 478 14.17 68.70 47.43
CA ALA A 478 13.10 68.90 46.44
C ALA A 478 13.50 68.35 45.06
N ASP A 479 14.72 68.61 44.60
CA ASP A 479 15.25 68.08 43.33
C ASP A 479 15.35 66.56 43.35
N LYS A 480 15.79 65.96 44.47
CA LYS A 480 15.82 64.50 44.65
C LYS A 480 14.43 63.87 44.62
N LEU A 481 13.44 64.50 45.25
CA LEU A 481 12.04 64.06 45.23
C LEU A 481 11.52 63.95 43.78
N MET A 482 11.75 64.99 42.99
CA MET A 482 11.37 65.03 41.57
C MET A 482 12.12 63.99 40.72
N ALA A 483 13.42 63.80 40.98
CA ALA A 483 14.21 62.78 40.29
C ALA A 483 13.68 61.36 40.58
N HIS A 484 13.43 61.05 41.85
CA HIS A 484 12.91 59.74 42.27
C HIS A 484 11.51 59.46 41.76
N ALA A 485 10.63 60.47 41.74
CA ALA A 485 9.30 60.32 41.17
C ALA A 485 9.35 60.00 39.65
N ASN A 486 10.21 60.70 38.89
CA ASN A 486 10.42 60.40 37.47
C ASN A 486 11.03 59.00 37.26
N GLU A 487 11.97 58.58 38.12
CA GLU A 487 12.54 57.24 38.06
C GLU A 487 11.49 56.15 38.35
N ARG A 488 10.55 56.40 39.26
CA ARG A 488 9.45 55.47 39.58
C ARG A 488 8.60 55.17 38.34
N VAL A 489 8.27 56.19 37.54
CA VAL A 489 7.54 56.00 36.27
C VAL A 489 8.35 55.14 35.30
N LYS A 490 9.64 55.43 35.12
CA LYS A 490 10.51 54.64 34.23
C LYS A 490 10.60 53.16 34.64
N LEU A 491 10.71 52.88 35.94
CA LEU A 491 10.73 51.50 36.45
C LEU A 491 9.38 50.80 36.24
N LEU A 492 8.26 51.51 36.40
CA LEU A 492 6.93 50.95 36.11
C LEU A 492 6.74 50.67 34.62
N GLU A 493 7.24 51.52 33.72
CA GLU A 493 7.26 51.29 32.28
C GLU A 493 8.11 50.05 31.91
N GLU A 494 9.29 49.91 32.50
CA GLU A 494 10.13 48.71 32.31
C GLU A 494 9.42 47.44 32.81
N ASN A 495 8.78 47.51 33.99
CA ASN A 495 8.04 46.38 34.56
C ASN A 495 6.85 45.99 33.68
N LEU A 496 6.12 46.98 33.13
CA LEU A 496 5.02 46.75 32.20
C LEU A 496 5.51 46.13 30.88
N ARG A 497 6.67 46.56 30.38
CA ARG A 497 7.28 45.95 29.20
C ARG A 497 7.67 44.48 29.45
N LEU A 498 8.25 44.17 30.60
CA LEU A 498 8.63 42.80 30.95
C LEU A 498 7.42 41.88 31.12
N ILE A 499 6.30 42.36 31.68
CA ILE A 499 5.08 41.55 31.76
C ILE A 499 4.44 41.33 30.37
N ASP A 500 4.58 42.28 29.46
CA ASP A 500 4.15 42.13 28.06
C ASP A 500 4.98 41.07 27.33
N GLU A 501 6.30 41.11 27.47
CA GLU A 501 7.21 40.09 26.94
C GLU A 501 6.87 38.71 27.52
N LEU A 502 6.69 38.61 28.85
CA LEU A 502 6.31 37.36 29.52
C LEU A 502 4.95 36.81 29.05
N THR A 503 3.96 37.68 28.85
CA THR A 503 2.63 37.27 28.36
C THR A 503 2.73 36.77 26.91
N SER A 504 3.49 37.46 26.06
CA SER A 504 3.75 37.04 24.68
C SER A 504 4.45 35.68 24.63
N GLU A 505 5.41 35.40 25.51
CA GLU A 505 6.13 34.13 25.56
C GLU A 505 5.22 32.95 25.95
N ILE A 506 4.37 33.16 26.95
CA ILE A 506 3.39 32.16 27.42
C ILE A 506 2.37 31.84 26.31
N GLU A 507 1.88 32.86 25.59
CA GLU A 507 0.86 32.68 24.55
C GLU A 507 1.43 32.17 23.22
N LYS A 508 2.47 32.83 22.69
CA LYS A 508 2.93 32.55 21.33
C LYS A 508 3.74 31.26 21.23
N GLU A 509 4.55 30.95 22.22
CA GLU A 509 5.40 29.77 22.13
C GLU A 509 4.74 28.57 22.79
N ARG A 510 4.35 28.68 24.06
CA ARG A 510 3.88 27.52 24.82
C ARG A 510 2.46 27.09 24.46
N ASN A 511 1.54 28.04 24.26
CA ASN A 511 0.15 27.71 23.93
C ASN A 511 0.03 27.12 22.52
N ILE A 512 0.70 27.73 21.53
CA ILE A 512 0.70 27.24 20.15
C ILE A 512 1.27 25.82 20.07
N ILE A 513 2.46 25.57 20.65
CA ILE A 513 3.08 24.24 20.63
C ILE A 513 2.15 23.18 21.24
N LEU A 514 1.46 23.50 22.33
CA LEU A 514 0.52 22.57 22.95
C LEU A 514 -0.73 22.29 22.11
N ASN A 515 -1.27 23.31 21.44
CA ASN A 515 -2.39 23.13 20.52
C ASN A 515 -1.97 22.26 19.33
N ASP A 516 -0.82 22.54 18.72
CA ASP A 516 -0.27 21.75 17.62
C ASP A 516 -0.06 20.27 18.03
N GLY A 517 0.44 20.03 19.25
CA GLY A 517 0.59 18.67 19.79
C GLY A 517 -0.74 17.95 20.02
N LEU A 518 -1.78 18.68 20.44
CA LEU A 518 -3.13 18.12 20.59
C LEU A 518 -3.77 17.80 19.24
N GLU A 519 -3.55 18.62 18.21
CA GLU A 519 -3.98 18.34 16.84
C GLU A 519 -3.28 17.09 16.29
N LEU A 520 -1.96 17.01 16.45
CA LEU A 520 -1.16 15.84 16.03
C LEU A 520 -1.65 14.54 16.68
N LEU A 521 -1.96 14.57 17.98
CA LEU A 521 -2.53 13.45 18.71
C LEU A 521 -3.94 13.09 18.20
N ALA A 522 -4.78 14.08 17.92
CA ALA A 522 -6.13 13.86 17.38
C ALA A 522 -6.08 13.18 16.00
N ASP A 523 -5.18 13.64 15.13
CA ASP A 523 -4.95 13.04 13.82
C ASP A 523 -4.42 11.61 13.93
N ALA A 524 -3.51 11.34 14.86
CA ALA A 524 -3.01 9.99 15.12
C ALA A 524 -4.12 9.04 15.59
N VAL A 525 -4.98 9.50 16.51
CA VAL A 525 -6.14 8.75 16.99
C VAL A 525 -7.12 8.46 15.85
N LYS A 526 -7.36 9.44 14.97
CA LYS A 526 -8.22 9.27 13.78
C LYS A 526 -7.66 8.16 12.88
N LYS A 527 -6.38 8.23 12.53
CA LYS A 527 -5.71 7.21 11.69
C LYS A 527 -5.75 5.81 12.30
N LEU A 528 -5.44 5.67 13.59
CA LEU A 528 -5.53 4.36 14.26
C LEU A 528 -6.96 3.82 14.30
N ASN A 529 -7.97 4.68 14.44
CA ASN A 529 -9.37 4.25 14.37
C ASN A 529 -9.76 3.79 12.95
N GLU A 530 -9.29 4.45 11.90
CA GLU A 530 -9.48 4.02 10.51
C GLU A 530 -8.85 2.63 10.27
N ILE A 531 -7.65 2.40 10.81
CA ILE A 531 -6.96 1.09 10.79
C ILE A 531 -7.78 0.04 11.57
N LYS A 532 -8.31 0.39 12.74
CA LYS A 532 -9.15 -0.49 13.55
C LYS A 532 -10.42 -0.91 12.82
N VAL A 533 -11.11 0.03 12.16
CA VAL A 533 -12.32 -0.25 11.37
C VAL A 533 -11.99 -1.15 10.18
N SER A 534 -10.89 -0.86 9.48
CA SER A 534 -10.42 -1.68 8.35
C SER A 534 -10.10 -3.12 8.79
N ASN A 535 -9.43 -3.29 9.94
CA ASN A 535 -9.16 -4.60 10.54
C ASN A 535 -10.45 -5.38 10.88
N LEU A 536 -11.49 -4.69 11.39
CA LEU A 536 -12.79 -5.31 11.65
C LEU A 536 -13.50 -5.74 10.38
N TRP A 537 -13.47 -4.91 9.34
CA TRP A 537 -14.09 -5.20 8.06
C TRP A 537 -13.45 -6.40 7.36
N ILE A 538 -12.12 -6.48 7.34
CA ILE A 538 -11.39 -7.63 6.79
C ILE A 538 -11.72 -8.90 7.57
N ARG A 539 -11.76 -8.85 8.91
CA ARG A 539 -12.19 -10.00 9.72
C ARG A 539 -13.59 -10.46 9.36
N ARG A 540 -14.53 -9.53 9.19
CA ARG A 540 -15.92 -9.84 8.81
C ARG A 540 -15.99 -10.48 7.43
N GLN A 541 -15.33 -9.91 6.43
CA GLN A 541 -15.24 -10.52 5.09
C GLN A 541 -14.64 -11.92 5.13
N TRP A 542 -13.61 -12.13 5.94
CA TRP A 542 -13.01 -13.45 6.11
C TRP A 542 -13.97 -14.41 6.79
N THR A 543 -14.66 -14.00 7.86
CA THR A 543 -15.67 -14.83 8.52
C THR A 543 -16.77 -15.21 7.55
N ASP A 544 -17.27 -14.26 6.76
CA ASP A 544 -18.30 -14.49 5.74
C ASP A 544 -17.80 -15.43 4.63
N SER A 545 -16.57 -15.22 4.15
CA SER A 545 -15.92 -16.08 3.15
C SER A 545 -15.69 -17.50 3.66
N TRP A 546 -15.19 -17.64 4.89
CA TRP A 546 -15.02 -18.93 5.57
C TRP A 546 -16.36 -19.62 5.80
N LEU A 547 -17.39 -18.89 6.24
CA LEU A 547 -18.73 -19.43 6.44
C LEU A 547 -19.33 -19.93 5.13
N ASN A 548 -19.14 -19.17 4.04
CA ASN A 548 -19.58 -19.54 2.69
C ASN A 548 -18.83 -20.76 2.17
N MET A 549 -17.50 -20.84 2.36
CA MET A 549 -16.70 -22.00 2.01
C MET A 549 -17.12 -23.23 2.83
N LYS A 550 -17.32 -23.09 4.13
CA LYS A 550 -17.83 -24.14 5.03
C LYS A 550 -19.20 -24.62 4.58
N ASN A 551 -20.11 -23.70 4.25
CA ASN A 551 -21.46 -24.02 3.77
C ASN A 551 -21.46 -24.66 2.37
N GLY A 552 -20.51 -24.30 1.50
CA GLY A 552 -20.29 -24.95 0.21
C GLY A 552 -19.78 -26.38 0.38
N LEU A 553 -18.80 -26.58 1.28
CA LEU A 553 -18.27 -27.89 1.63
C LEU A 553 -19.33 -28.81 2.25
N THR A 554 -20.19 -28.29 3.13
CA THR A 554 -21.29 -29.08 3.71
C THR A 554 -22.36 -29.45 2.68
N LYS A 555 -22.63 -28.57 1.69
CA LYS A 555 -23.54 -28.86 0.55
C LYS A 555 -22.98 -29.88 -0.44
N LEU A 556 -21.67 -29.93 -0.62
CA LEU A 556 -20.99 -30.90 -1.49
C LEU A 556 -20.80 -32.27 -0.81
N SER A 557 -20.99 -32.36 0.51
CA SER A 557 -20.87 -33.61 1.25
C SER A 557 -22.19 -34.38 1.35
N LEU A 558 -22.17 -35.66 0.97
CA LEU A 558 -23.29 -36.60 1.14
C LEU A 558 -23.73 -36.67 2.62
N PRO A 559 -25.05 -36.80 2.90
CA PRO A 559 -25.54 -36.83 4.28
C PRO A 559 -25.04 -38.11 5.00
N GLY A 560 -24.37 -37.93 6.13
CA GLY A 560 -24.08 -39.01 7.09
C GLY A 560 -22.62 -39.38 7.35
N ARG A 561 -21.62 -38.77 6.67
CA ARG A 561 -20.18 -39.08 6.93
C ARG A 561 -19.31 -37.90 7.38
N THR A 562 -19.78 -36.66 7.26
CA THR A 562 -18.97 -35.46 7.55
C THR A 562 -19.20 -34.83 8.93
N SER A 563 -20.37 -35.04 9.56
CA SER A 563 -20.59 -34.61 10.96
C SER A 563 -19.64 -35.31 11.93
N ASP A 564 -19.33 -36.57 11.64
CA ASP A 564 -18.46 -37.42 12.47
C ASP A 564 -16.99 -37.00 12.36
N LEU A 565 -16.54 -36.50 11.19
CA LEU A 565 -15.16 -36.05 10.98
C LEU A 565 -14.84 -34.73 11.68
N ILE A 566 -15.80 -33.81 11.74
CA ILE A 566 -15.63 -32.52 12.42
C ILE A 566 -15.68 -32.72 13.96
N THR A 567 -16.57 -33.59 14.45
CA THR A 567 -16.67 -33.90 15.89
C THR A 567 -15.56 -34.83 16.40
N THR A 568 -15.01 -35.73 15.56
CA THR A 568 -13.81 -36.52 15.94
C THR A 568 -12.53 -35.68 15.93
N ALA A 569 -12.42 -34.67 15.07
CA ALA A 569 -11.29 -33.74 15.10
C ALA A 569 -11.27 -32.89 16.38
N GLU A 570 -12.44 -32.51 16.92
CA GLU A 570 -12.55 -31.81 18.22
C GLU A 570 -12.17 -32.73 19.41
N LYS A 571 -12.55 -34.02 19.39
CA LYS A 571 -12.21 -34.99 20.45
C LYS A 571 -10.74 -35.44 20.44
N SER A 572 -10.10 -35.61 19.28
CA SER A 572 -8.69 -36.02 19.21
C SER A 572 -7.69 -34.91 19.59
N ALA A 573 -8.12 -33.65 19.66
CA ALA A 573 -7.31 -32.56 20.20
C ALA A 573 -7.22 -32.59 21.75
N GLU A 574 -8.17 -33.24 22.42
CA GLU A 574 -8.18 -33.39 23.89
C GLU A 574 -7.41 -34.63 24.37
N GLU A 575 -7.34 -35.70 23.57
CA GLU A 575 -6.71 -36.97 23.94
C GLU A 575 -5.45 -37.24 23.10
N LYS A 576 -4.27 -36.84 23.63
CA LYS A 576 -2.94 -37.03 23.02
C LYS A 576 -2.62 -38.52 22.72
N GLN A 577 -2.99 -39.03 21.55
CA GLN A 577 -2.57 -40.35 21.04
C GLN A 577 -2.18 -40.35 19.54
N HIS A 578 -1.42 -41.37 19.13
CA HIS A 578 -0.59 -41.45 17.92
C HIS A 578 -1.34 -41.44 16.56
N LEU A 579 -0.67 -40.86 15.54
CA LEU A 579 -1.21 -40.32 14.28
C LEU A 579 -1.32 -41.31 13.08
N PRO A 580 -2.49 -41.43 12.41
CA PRO A 580 -2.63 -41.92 11.03
C PRO A 580 -2.84 -40.79 9.99
N LEU A 581 -2.78 -41.14 8.68
CA LEU A 581 -2.76 -40.28 7.47
C LEU A 581 -3.78 -39.12 7.42
N THR A 582 -4.89 -39.20 8.15
CA THR A 582 -5.89 -38.13 8.30
C THR A 582 -5.32 -36.89 8.99
N ILE A 583 -4.29 -37.04 9.82
CA ILE A 583 -3.66 -35.91 10.53
C ILE A 583 -2.68 -35.16 9.61
N ALA A 584 -2.21 -35.75 8.51
CA ALA A 584 -1.52 -34.98 7.46
C ALA A 584 -2.49 -34.01 6.75
N GLY A 585 -3.75 -34.41 6.56
CA GLY A 585 -4.82 -33.54 6.04
C GLY A 585 -5.17 -32.41 7.02
N VAL A 586 -5.25 -32.71 8.32
CA VAL A 586 -5.50 -31.70 9.36
C VAL A 586 -4.27 -30.80 9.56
N LEU A 587 -3.05 -31.33 9.50
CA LEU A 587 -1.82 -30.53 9.50
C LEU A 587 -1.69 -29.68 8.23
N ALA A 588 -2.20 -30.13 7.08
CA ALA A 588 -2.29 -29.31 5.86
C ALA A 588 -3.34 -28.21 5.99
N ILE A 589 -4.46 -28.45 6.69
CA ILE A 589 -5.46 -27.43 7.02
C ILE A 589 -4.92 -26.45 8.08
N ILE A 590 -4.20 -26.94 9.09
CA ILE A 590 -3.50 -26.12 10.09
C ILE A 590 -2.38 -25.31 9.43
N ALA A 591 -1.60 -25.92 8.53
CA ALA A 591 -0.61 -25.20 7.73
C ALA A 591 -1.29 -24.18 6.80
N ALA A 592 -2.41 -24.51 6.15
CA ALA A 592 -3.17 -23.57 5.32
C ALA A 592 -3.82 -22.45 6.13
N THR A 593 -4.17 -22.68 7.40
CA THR A 593 -4.70 -21.65 8.30
C THR A 593 -3.60 -20.82 8.94
N VAL A 594 -2.45 -21.40 9.26
CA VAL A 594 -1.28 -20.69 9.81
C VAL A 594 -0.59 -19.88 8.70
N LEU A 595 -0.28 -20.52 7.57
CA LEU A 595 0.23 -19.85 6.35
C LEU A 595 -0.82 -18.92 5.76
N GLY A 596 -2.10 -19.28 5.82
CA GLY A 596 -3.20 -18.39 5.47
C GLY A 596 -3.29 -17.19 6.40
N SER A 597 -3.05 -17.34 7.71
CA SER A 597 -2.98 -16.21 8.64
C SER A 597 -1.75 -15.33 8.39
N TYR A 598 -0.62 -15.93 7.99
CA TYR A 598 0.62 -15.24 7.65
C TYR A 598 0.45 -14.44 6.34
N TYR A 599 -0.11 -15.06 5.30
CA TYR A 599 -0.50 -14.40 4.06
C TYR A 599 -1.60 -13.36 4.29
N CYS A 600 -2.55 -13.60 5.20
CA CYS A 600 -3.56 -12.62 5.58
C CYS A 600 -2.93 -11.43 6.29
N ARG A 601 -1.97 -11.60 7.20
CA ARG A 601 -1.26 -10.46 7.82
C ARG A 601 -0.56 -9.62 6.76
N ARG A 602 0.10 -10.28 5.79
CA ARG A 602 0.76 -9.60 4.66
C ARG A 602 -0.25 -8.90 3.74
N TRP A 603 -1.36 -9.55 3.42
CA TRP A 603 -2.45 -9.02 2.57
C TRP A 603 -3.21 -7.88 3.26
N CYS A 604 -3.46 -7.98 4.57
CA CYS A 604 -4.00 -6.90 5.39
C CYS A 604 -3.09 -5.67 5.35
N ARG A 605 -1.77 -5.86 5.51
CA ARG A 605 -0.78 -4.78 5.42
C ARG A 605 -0.84 -4.05 4.05
N ILE A 606 -1.02 -4.80 2.96
CA ILE A 606 -1.10 -4.27 1.60
C ILE A 606 -2.42 -3.53 1.34
N ASN A 607 -3.56 -4.06 1.81
CA ASN A 607 -4.87 -3.42 1.56
C ASN A 607 -5.22 -2.30 2.55
N LEU A 608 -4.71 -2.33 3.78
CA LEU A 608 -4.78 -1.19 4.71
C LEU A 608 -4.14 0.05 4.09
N LYS A 609 -3.01 -0.15 3.42
CA LYS A 609 -2.30 0.89 2.65
C LYS A 609 -3.15 1.48 1.53
N LYS A 610 -3.79 0.62 0.74
CA LYS A 610 -4.69 1.05 -0.35
C LYS A 610 -5.92 1.82 0.15
N LEU A 611 -6.47 1.43 1.29
CA LEU A 611 -7.60 2.14 1.91
C LEU A 611 -7.18 3.51 2.45
N GLU A 612 -5.97 3.61 3.01
CA GLU A 612 -5.38 4.88 3.45
C GLU A 612 -5.14 5.84 2.26
N ASP A 613 -4.66 5.31 1.13
CA ASP A 613 -4.45 6.07 -0.10
C ASP A 613 -5.76 6.52 -0.75
N ALA A 614 -6.78 5.65 -0.77
CA ALA A 614 -8.12 5.97 -1.29
C ALA A 614 -8.87 6.98 -0.40
N GLY A 615 -8.64 6.96 0.91
CA GLY A 615 -9.19 7.94 1.86
C GLY A 615 -8.60 9.34 1.66
N ARG A 616 -7.32 9.44 1.30
CA ARG A 616 -6.66 10.72 1.00
C ARG A 616 -7.10 11.34 -0.32
N GLN A 617 -7.49 10.54 -1.32
CA GLN A 617 -7.96 11.03 -2.62
C GLN A 617 -9.41 11.53 -2.61
N ASN A 618 -10.24 11.09 -1.65
CA ASN A 618 -11.64 11.53 -1.54
C ASN A 618 -11.84 12.69 -0.53
N GLY A 619 -10.76 13.15 0.12
CA GLY A 619 -10.77 14.25 1.10
C GLY A 619 -10.14 15.56 0.63
N SER A 620 -9.69 15.62 -0.64
CA SER A 620 -9.32 16.85 -1.37
C SER A 620 -10.41 17.18 -2.38
#